data_AF-A0A944TSV6-F1
#
_entry.id   AF-A0A944TSV6-F1
#
_cell.length_a   1.000
_cell.length_b   1.000
_cell.length_c   1.000
_cell.angle_alpha   90.00
_cell.angle_beta   90.00
_cell.angle_gamma   90.00
#
_symmetry.space_group_name_H-M   'P 1'
#
loop_
_entity.id
_entity.type
_entity.pdbx_description
1 polymer ?
#
loop_
_entity_poly.entity_id
_entity_poly.type
_entity_poly.pdbx_seq_one_letter_code
_entity_poly.pdbx_strand_id
1 'polypeptide(L)'
;MKRLLLTTLTLALFNTLMASETRLATVRNNDPSDTYTYVLMLETDQNQNIIRLHKDAMIAGENTIVERKTFEISKVAQGFVIDHRKGRDIIKLSSQNFAPHNGGHLKVSYLYSGISGKYRSKTIELVYNQDTWELVSEEQERINSMYFEVRKKPIIGIIGIKNVYFNR
;
A
#
# COMPACT_ATOMS: atom_id res chain seq x y z
N MET A 1 3.90 59.36 -36.58
CA MET A 1 3.35 59.14 -35.23
C MET A 1 3.17 57.64 -35.03
N LYS A 2 4.02 57.00 -34.23
CA LYS A 2 4.02 55.55 -33.98
C LYS A 2 2.90 55.21 -32.99
N ARG A 3 1.95 54.36 -33.36
CA ARG A 3 0.93 53.83 -32.44
C ARG A 3 1.46 52.53 -31.81
N LEU A 4 1.55 52.53 -30.49
CA LEU A 4 1.93 51.38 -29.65
C LEU A 4 0.98 50.20 -29.92
N LEU A 5 1.53 49.02 -30.25
CA LEU A 5 0.84 47.75 -30.08
C LEU A 5 0.91 47.38 -28.60
N LEU A 6 -0.24 47.26 -27.94
CA LEU A 6 -0.35 46.75 -26.57
C LEU A 6 -0.45 45.22 -26.65
N THR A 7 0.66 44.53 -26.43
CA THR A 7 0.69 43.06 -26.38
C THR A 7 0.19 42.60 -25.01
N THR A 8 -1.04 42.08 -24.92
CA THR A 8 -1.52 41.41 -23.70
C THR A 8 -0.79 40.09 -23.53
N LEU A 9 0.10 40.03 -22.54
CA LEU A 9 0.77 38.81 -22.09
C LEU A 9 -0.23 37.98 -21.26
N THR A 10 -0.90 37.01 -21.87
CA THR A 10 -1.70 36.01 -21.15
C THR A 10 -0.77 35.06 -20.41
N LEU A 11 -0.68 35.22 -19.09
CA LEU A 11 0.04 34.32 -18.20
C LEU A 11 -0.77 33.02 -18.05
N ALA A 12 -0.44 32.01 -18.86
CA ALA A 12 -1.00 30.67 -18.71
C ALA A 12 -0.44 30.05 -17.42
N LEU A 13 -1.24 30.05 -16.36
CA LEU A 13 -0.97 29.25 -15.16
C LEU A 13 -1.14 27.78 -15.53
N PHE A 14 -0.04 27.12 -15.87
CA PHE A 14 0.00 25.66 -15.94
C PHE A 14 -0.10 25.13 -14.50
N ASN A 15 -1.32 24.83 -14.06
CA ASN A 15 -1.52 24.01 -12.87
C ASN A 15 -1.01 22.61 -13.20
N THR A 16 0.23 22.31 -12.81
CA THR A 16 0.70 20.92 -12.81
C THR A 16 -0.23 20.13 -11.90
N LEU A 17 -0.94 19.16 -12.48
CA LEU A 17 -1.73 18.19 -11.74
C LEU A 17 -0.80 17.41 -10.80
N MET A 18 -0.65 17.90 -9.56
CA MET A 18 0.15 17.23 -8.55
C MET A 18 -0.68 16.11 -7.93
N ALA A 19 -0.20 14.88 -8.09
CA ALA A 19 -0.66 13.76 -7.29
C ALA A 19 -0.13 13.93 -5.86
N SER A 20 -0.96 13.54 -4.87
CA SER A 20 -0.58 13.57 -3.45
C SER A 20 -0.30 12.14 -2.97
N GLU A 21 0.76 11.95 -2.18
CA GLU A 21 1.10 10.66 -1.59
C GLU A 21 0.87 10.70 -0.06
N THR A 22 0.10 9.72 0.44
CA THR A 22 -0.16 9.54 1.87
C THR A 22 0.40 8.22 2.36
N ARG A 23 1.14 8.25 3.48
CA ARG A 23 1.61 7.03 4.15
C ARG A 23 0.45 6.38 4.89
N LEU A 24 0.14 5.13 4.54
CA LEU A 24 -0.89 4.34 5.21
C LEU A 24 -0.32 3.57 6.41
N ALA A 25 0.66 2.71 6.17
CA ALA A 25 1.22 1.86 7.22
C ALA A 25 2.67 1.47 6.96
N THR A 26 3.40 1.25 8.03
CA THR A 26 4.73 0.61 7.99
C THR A 26 4.55 -0.90 8.14
N VAL A 27 5.21 -1.67 7.28
CA VAL A 27 5.10 -3.13 7.22
C VAL A 27 6.44 -3.76 7.60
N ARG A 28 6.43 -4.63 8.61
CA ARG A 28 7.61 -5.36 9.12
C ARG A 28 7.31 -6.83 9.29
N ASN A 29 8.36 -7.64 9.48
CA ASN A 29 8.25 -9.06 9.77
C ASN A 29 9.42 -9.56 10.65
N ASN A 30 9.39 -10.81 11.08
CA ASN A 30 10.47 -11.47 11.84
C ASN A 30 11.25 -12.52 11.03
N ASP A 31 11.34 -12.35 9.72
CA ASP A 31 12.33 -13.02 8.91
C ASP A 31 13.69 -12.34 9.12
N PRO A 32 14.68 -12.97 9.76
CA PRO A 32 15.99 -12.37 9.95
C PRO A 32 16.76 -12.18 8.63
N SER A 33 16.31 -12.79 7.53
CA SER A 33 16.89 -12.57 6.21
C SER A 33 16.31 -11.36 5.47
N ASP A 34 15.24 -10.76 5.99
CA ASP A 34 14.61 -9.58 5.42
C ASP A 34 15.12 -8.32 6.11
N THR A 35 15.98 -7.57 5.42
CA THR A 35 16.65 -6.37 5.95
C THR A 35 15.88 -5.08 5.65
N TYR A 36 14.67 -5.19 5.07
CA TYR A 36 13.90 -4.03 4.64
C TYR A 36 12.79 -3.69 5.62
N THR A 37 12.54 -2.39 5.78
CA THR A 37 11.26 -1.87 6.25
C THR A 37 10.43 -1.51 5.03
N TYR A 38 9.19 -1.99 4.98
CA TYR A 38 8.30 -1.65 3.89
C TYR A 38 7.31 -0.57 4.31
N VAL A 39 6.88 0.27 3.37
CA VAL A 39 5.87 1.29 3.61
C VAL A 39 4.79 1.18 2.55
N LEU A 40 3.53 1.15 2.99
CA LEU A 40 2.38 1.26 2.10
C LEU A 40 2.03 2.75 1.95
N MET A 41 2.06 3.22 0.71
CA MET A 41 1.71 4.58 0.32
C MET A 41 0.48 4.55 -0.58
N LEU A 42 -0.35 5.58 -0.47
CA LEU A 42 -1.52 5.79 -1.31
C LEU A 42 -1.31 7.05 -2.13
N GLU A 43 -1.49 6.94 -3.44
CA GLU A 43 -1.45 8.08 -4.36
C GLU A 43 -2.88 8.51 -4.70
N THR A 44 -3.16 9.80 -4.62
CA THR A 44 -4.45 10.39 -4.98
C THR A 44 -4.31 11.50 -6.03
N ASP A 45 -5.38 11.71 -6.79
CA ASP A 45 -5.50 12.88 -7.67
C ASP A 45 -5.85 14.17 -6.87
N GLN A 46 -6.06 15.27 -7.59
CA GLN A 46 -6.43 16.56 -7.00
C GLN A 46 -7.79 16.56 -6.30
N ASN A 47 -8.67 15.62 -6.65
CA ASN A 47 -10.00 15.46 -6.05
C ASN A 47 -9.99 14.44 -4.91
N GLN A 48 -8.80 14.04 -4.43
CA GLN A 48 -8.60 13.00 -3.41
C GLN A 48 -9.07 11.60 -3.84
N ASN A 49 -9.32 11.37 -5.13
CA ASN A 49 -9.60 10.03 -5.62
C ASN A 49 -8.32 9.21 -5.60
N ILE A 50 -8.41 8.00 -5.07
CA ILE A 50 -7.30 7.05 -5.07
C ILE A 50 -7.00 6.65 -6.51
N ILE A 51 -5.72 6.69 -6.88
CA ILE A 51 -5.24 6.25 -8.20
C ILE A 51 -4.31 5.05 -8.11
N ARG A 52 -3.38 5.04 -7.13
CA ARG A 52 -2.41 3.95 -6.97
C ARG A 52 -2.13 3.62 -5.52
N LEU A 53 -1.68 2.39 -5.31
CA LEU A 53 -1.04 1.94 -4.08
C LEU A 53 0.43 1.68 -4.39
N HIS A 54 1.33 2.16 -3.53
CA HIS A 54 2.75 1.80 -3.60
C HIS A 54 3.16 0.96 -2.41
N LYS A 55 4.06 0.02 -2.66
CA LYS A 55 4.87 -0.64 -1.65
C LYS A 55 6.31 -0.19 -1.85
N ASP A 56 6.79 0.61 -0.91
CA ASP A 56 8.17 1.07 -0.88
C ASP A 56 8.98 0.16 0.03
N ALA A 57 10.16 -0.26 -0.43
CA ALA A 57 11.16 -0.92 0.39
C ALA A 57 12.24 0.09 0.75
N MET A 58 12.60 0.12 2.04
CA MET A 58 13.62 1.01 2.60
C MET A 58 14.59 0.15 3.40
N ILE A 59 15.88 0.48 3.36
CA ILE A 59 16.86 -0.17 4.24
C ILE A 59 16.48 0.17 5.68
N ALA A 60 16.47 -0.83 6.57
CA ALA A 60 16.08 -0.61 7.96
C ALA A 60 17.00 0.43 8.63
N GLY A 61 16.40 1.51 9.14
CA GLY A 61 17.13 2.64 9.76
C GLY A 61 17.48 3.77 8.78
N GLU A 62 17.19 3.61 7.49
CA GLU A 62 17.37 4.65 6.46
C GLU A 62 16.03 5.13 5.91
N ASN A 63 15.99 6.39 5.47
CA ASN A 63 14.81 6.98 4.81
C ASN A 63 14.90 6.95 3.27
N THR A 64 15.82 6.14 2.72
CA THR A 64 15.99 6.02 1.28
C THR A 64 15.13 4.88 0.73
N ILE A 65 14.29 5.17 -0.25
CA ILE A 65 13.53 4.16 -0.99
C ILE A 65 14.50 3.46 -1.95
N VAL A 66 14.66 2.15 -1.77
CA VAL A 66 15.52 1.32 -2.64
C VAL A 66 14.73 0.55 -3.69
N GLU A 67 13.44 0.33 -3.46
CA GLU A 67 12.52 -0.29 -4.40
C GLU A 67 11.12 0.28 -4.20
N ARG A 68 10.40 0.56 -5.28
CA ARG A 68 8.98 0.90 -5.25
C ARG A 68 8.21 -0.02 -6.19
N LYS A 69 7.18 -0.69 -5.66
CA LYS A 69 6.20 -1.44 -6.45
C LYS A 69 4.90 -0.66 -6.50
N THR A 70 4.35 -0.50 -7.69
CA THR A 70 3.15 0.30 -7.93
C THR A 70 2.01 -0.56 -8.41
N PHE A 71 0.83 -0.36 -7.82
CA PHE A 71 -0.39 -1.08 -8.13
C PHE A 71 -1.49 -0.09 -8.54
N GLU A 72 -1.98 -0.23 -9.77
CA GLU A 72 -3.12 0.56 -10.27
C GLU A 72 -4.39 0.16 -9.52
N ILE A 73 -5.04 1.13 -8.84
CA ILE A 73 -6.15 0.82 -7.94
C ILE A 73 -7.34 0.17 -8.67
N SER A 74 -7.49 0.46 -9.96
CA SER A 74 -8.51 -0.13 -10.83
C SER A 74 -8.48 -1.66 -10.88
N LYS A 75 -7.36 -2.30 -10.50
CA LYS A 75 -7.25 -3.77 -10.45
C LYS A 75 -7.41 -4.35 -9.04
N VAL A 76 -7.79 -3.55 -8.02
CA VAL A 76 -7.91 -4.02 -6.63
C VAL A 76 -8.96 -5.13 -6.46
N ALA A 77 -9.98 -5.16 -7.32
CA ALA A 77 -10.97 -6.23 -7.36
C ALA A 77 -10.39 -7.59 -7.74
N GLN A 78 -9.41 -7.62 -8.63
CA GLN A 78 -8.69 -8.84 -9.04
C GLN A 78 -7.64 -9.25 -7.99
N GLY A 79 -7.21 -8.28 -7.19
CA GLY A 79 -6.23 -8.43 -6.13
C GLY A 79 -4.80 -8.21 -6.62
N PHE A 80 -4.01 -7.53 -5.78
CA PHE A 80 -2.60 -7.28 -5.97
C PHE A 80 -1.77 -8.29 -5.21
N VAL A 81 -0.74 -8.85 -5.85
CA VAL A 81 0.29 -9.61 -5.14
C VAL A 81 1.30 -8.61 -4.59
N ILE A 82 1.22 -8.36 -3.29
CA ILE A 82 2.07 -7.39 -2.57
C ILE A 82 3.46 -8.00 -2.30
N ASP A 83 3.51 -9.32 -2.12
CA ASP A 83 4.76 -10.05 -1.96
C ASP A 83 4.69 -11.40 -2.66
N HIS A 84 5.71 -11.70 -3.45
CA HIS A 84 5.87 -12.93 -4.20
C HIS A 84 7.28 -13.48 -3.95
N ARG A 85 7.38 -14.71 -3.42
CA ARG A 85 8.67 -15.34 -3.10
C ARG A 85 8.64 -16.79 -3.54
N LYS A 86 9.74 -17.24 -4.16
CA LYS A 86 9.96 -18.65 -4.57
C LYS A 86 8.78 -19.26 -5.34
N GLY A 87 8.20 -18.50 -6.28
CA GLY A 87 7.09 -18.97 -7.12
C GLY A 87 5.74 -19.07 -6.39
N ARG A 88 5.55 -18.32 -5.30
CA ARG A 88 4.31 -18.31 -4.50
C ARG A 88 3.93 -16.88 -4.13
N ASP A 89 2.63 -16.60 -4.21
CA ASP A 89 2.04 -15.38 -3.69
C ASP A 89 2.00 -15.46 -2.16
N ILE A 90 2.79 -14.63 -1.49
CA ILE A 90 2.90 -14.66 -0.03
C ILE A 90 1.85 -13.78 0.61
N ILE A 91 1.64 -12.58 0.06
CA ILE A 91 0.65 -11.61 0.52
C ILE A 91 -0.10 -11.08 -0.70
N LYS A 92 -1.43 -11.10 -0.61
CA LYS A 92 -2.34 -10.53 -1.62
C LYS A 92 -3.30 -9.55 -0.95
N LEU A 93 -3.51 -8.41 -1.58
CA LEU A 93 -4.49 -7.42 -1.16
C LEU A 93 -5.60 -7.36 -2.19
N SER A 94 -6.87 -7.43 -1.78
CA SER A 94 -8.01 -7.40 -2.71
C SER A 94 -9.21 -6.71 -2.07
N SER A 95 -10.13 -6.18 -2.87
CA SER A 95 -11.36 -5.59 -2.36
C SER A 95 -12.50 -5.75 -3.35
N GLN A 96 -13.68 -6.15 -2.88
CA GLN A 96 -14.87 -6.32 -3.72
C GLN A 96 -15.79 -5.09 -3.72
N ASN A 97 -15.64 -4.19 -2.75
CA ASN A 97 -16.47 -3.01 -2.55
C ASN A 97 -15.67 -1.70 -2.58
N PHE A 98 -14.53 -1.71 -3.26
CA PHE A 98 -13.68 -0.54 -3.36
C PHE A 98 -14.26 0.52 -4.30
N ALA A 99 -14.29 1.77 -3.84
CA ALA A 99 -14.57 2.93 -4.66
C ALA A 99 -13.43 3.96 -4.49
N PRO A 100 -12.86 4.51 -5.57
CA PRO A 100 -11.73 5.45 -5.49
C PRO A 100 -11.96 6.68 -4.60
N HIS A 101 -13.20 7.12 -4.43
CA HIS A 101 -13.57 8.29 -3.62
C HIS A 101 -13.97 7.96 -2.17
N ASN A 102 -14.30 6.70 -1.87
CA ASN A 102 -14.76 6.28 -0.53
C ASN A 102 -13.84 5.24 0.14
N GLY A 103 -12.90 4.68 -0.58
CA GLY A 103 -12.10 3.54 -0.13
C GLY A 103 -12.93 2.26 -0.11
N GLY A 104 -12.79 1.46 0.94
CA GLY A 104 -13.55 0.21 1.09
C GLY A 104 -12.80 -0.87 1.87
N HIS A 105 -13.41 -2.05 1.95
CA HIS A 105 -12.87 -3.16 2.73
C HIS A 105 -11.77 -3.86 1.94
N LEU A 106 -10.57 -3.90 2.50
CA LEU A 106 -9.42 -4.57 1.94
C LEU A 106 -9.20 -5.92 2.65
N LYS A 107 -9.23 -6.99 1.88
CA LYS A 107 -8.86 -8.33 2.31
C LYS A 107 -7.37 -8.57 2.12
N VAL A 108 -6.64 -8.66 3.23
CA VAL A 108 -5.23 -9.06 3.28
C VAL A 108 -5.16 -10.59 3.37
N SER A 109 -4.95 -11.25 2.24
CA SER A 109 -4.77 -12.71 2.18
C SER A 109 -3.28 -13.06 2.27
N TYR A 110 -2.94 -14.08 3.03
CA TYR A 110 -1.55 -14.49 3.24
C TYR A 110 -1.37 -16.02 3.25
N LEU A 111 -0.25 -16.48 2.70
CA LEU A 111 0.10 -17.89 2.63
C LEU A 111 0.45 -18.41 4.02
N TYR A 112 -0.47 -19.13 4.67
CA TYR A 112 -0.26 -19.71 5.99
C TYR A 112 0.65 -20.95 5.97
N SER A 113 0.66 -21.69 4.86
CA SER A 113 1.52 -22.85 4.66
C SER A 113 1.74 -23.14 3.18
N GLY A 114 2.97 -22.96 2.70
CA GLY A 114 3.40 -23.34 1.36
C GLY A 114 3.42 -24.86 1.13
N ILE A 115 3.54 -25.66 2.18
CA ILE A 115 3.50 -27.14 2.09
C ILE A 115 2.09 -27.62 1.73
N SER A 116 1.07 -27.06 2.38
CA SER A 116 -0.33 -27.46 2.16
C SER A 116 -1.09 -26.52 1.22
N GLY A 117 -0.45 -25.45 0.72
CA GLY A 117 -1.09 -24.41 -0.09
C GLY A 117 -2.16 -23.60 0.65
N LYS A 118 -2.24 -23.68 1.99
CA LYS A 118 -3.30 -23.04 2.77
C LYS A 118 -3.07 -21.54 2.90
N TYR A 119 -4.09 -20.75 2.61
CA TYR A 119 -4.14 -19.31 2.84
C TYR A 119 -5.06 -18.96 4.01
N ARG A 120 -4.80 -17.82 4.64
CA ARG A 120 -5.67 -17.16 5.60
C ARG A 120 -5.87 -15.71 5.19
N SER A 121 -6.80 -15.02 5.81
CA SER A 121 -7.01 -13.59 5.54
C SER A 121 -7.41 -12.81 6.78
N LYS A 122 -7.15 -11.51 6.74
CA LYS A 122 -7.73 -10.50 7.62
C LYS A 122 -8.38 -9.40 6.79
N THR A 123 -9.39 -8.76 7.35
CA THR A 123 -10.05 -7.60 6.76
C THR A 123 -9.53 -6.35 7.47
N ILE A 124 -9.25 -5.33 6.69
CA ILE A 124 -9.03 -3.94 7.15
C ILE A 124 -9.87 -3.05 6.25
N GLU A 125 -10.07 -1.81 6.63
CA GLU A 125 -10.81 -0.84 5.82
C GLU A 125 -9.89 0.33 5.47
N LEU A 126 -9.99 0.82 4.24
CA LEU A 126 -9.39 2.08 3.84
C LEU A 126 -10.49 3.13 3.84
N VAL A 127 -10.32 4.18 4.64
CA VAL A 127 -11.31 5.24 4.83
C VAL A 127 -10.68 6.61 4.64
N TYR A 128 -11.50 7.58 4.22
CA TYR A 128 -11.13 8.98 4.22
C TYR A 128 -11.68 9.64 5.49
N ASN A 129 -10.81 10.10 6.37
CA ASN A 129 -11.15 10.67 7.67
C ASN A 129 -10.35 11.95 7.92
N GLN A 130 -11.03 13.03 8.35
CA GLN A 130 -10.38 14.31 8.71
C GLN A 130 -9.30 14.75 7.70
N ASP A 131 -9.68 14.78 6.42
CA ASP A 131 -8.84 15.19 5.29
C ASP A 131 -7.65 14.26 4.95
N THR A 132 -7.61 13.05 5.51
CA THR A 132 -6.56 12.07 5.22
C THR A 132 -7.08 10.67 4.98
N TRP A 133 -6.37 9.92 4.14
CA TRP A 133 -6.63 8.50 3.94
C TRP A 133 -5.92 7.67 5.01
N GLU A 134 -6.65 6.76 5.63
CA GLU A 134 -6.11 5.89 6.66
C GLU A 134 -6.65 4.47 6.57
N LEU A 135 -5.83 3.52 7.04
CA LEU A 135 -6.28 2.15 7.25
C LEU A 135 -6.85 2.04 8.66
N VAL A 136 -7.97 1.33 8.81
CA VAL A 136 -8.61 1.04 10.10
C VAL A 136 -8.91 -0.45 10.22
N SER A 137 -8.96 -0.93 11.46
CA SER A 137 -9.39 -2.30 11.79
C SER A 137 -10.91 -2.45 11.69
N GLU A 138 -11.41 -3.67 11.82
CA GLU A 138 -12.86 -3.93 11.94
C GLU A 138 -13.47 -3.22 13.18
N GLU A 139 -12.65 -2.91 14.18
CA GLU A 139 -13.02 -2.17 15.39
C GLU A 139 -12.84 -0.65 15.24
N GLN A 140 -12.58 -0.17 14.01
CA GLN A 140 -12.35 1.26 13.68
C GLN A 140 -11.12 1.87 14.35
N GLU A 141 -10.16 1.04 14.74
CA GLU A 141 -8.86 1.52 15.23
C GLU A 141 -7.91 1.80 14.07
N ARG A 142 -7.30 2.98 14.04
CA ARG A 142 -6.32 3.36 13.02
C ARG A 142 -5.13 2.39 13.00
N ILE A 143 -4.83 1.84 11.84
CA ILE A 143 -3.70 0.93 11.58
C ILE A 143 -2.56 1.72 10.93
N ASN A 144 -1.48 1.95 11.69
CA ASN A 144 -0.27 2.59 11.18
C ASN A 144 0.92 1.63 11.05
N SER A 145 0.81 0.42 11.62
CA SER A 145 1.80 -0.64 11.50
C SER A 145 1.16 -1.99 11.21
N MET A 146 1.83 -2.79 10.37
CA MET A 146 1.51 -4.19 10.16
C MET A 146 2.74 -5.04 10.42
N TYR A 147 2.59 -6.07 11.25
CA TYR A 147 3.65 -7.00 11.57
C TYR A 147 3.28 -8.42 11.15
N PHE A 148 4.06 -8.98 10.23
CA PHE A 148 3.88 -10.32 9.70
C PHE A 148 4.77 -11.31 10.47
N GLU A 149 4.15 -12.16 11.29
CA GLU A 149 4.86 -13.23 11.98
C GLU A 149 5.06 -14.39 10.99
N VAL A 150 6.30 -14.67 10.60
CA VAL A 150 6.60 -15.77 9.70
C VAL A 150 6.46 -17.12 10.40
N ARG A 151 5.95 -18.10 9.66
CA ARG A 151 5.82 -19.48 10.11
C ARG A 151 7.02 -20.29 9.63
N LYS A 152 7.74 -20.94 10.56
CA LYS A 152 8.92 -21.75 10.25
C LYS A 152 8.76 -23.21 10.67
N LYS A 153 9.52 -24.10 10.04
CA LYS A 153 9.76 -25.49 10.45
C LYS A 153 11.27 -25.72 10.58
N PRO A 154 11.76 -26.49 11.57
CA PRO A 154 13.20 -26.58 11.88
C PRO A 154 14.11 -26.96 10.70
N ILE A 155 13.65 -27.83 9.80
CA ILE A 155 14.46 -28.34 8.69
C ILE A 155 14.18 -27.59 7.37
N ILE A 156 12.94 -27.14 7.16
CA ILE A 156 12.48 -26.56 5.88
C ILE A 156 12.70 -25.04 5.84
N GLY A 157 12.78 -24.39 7.01
CA GLY A 157 12.83 -22.94 7.13
C GLY A 157 11.44 -22.30 7.08
N ILE A 158 11.32 -21.12 6.49
CA ILE A 158 10.06 -20.37 6.38
C ILE A 158 9.11 -21.06 5.41
N ILE A 159 7.90 -21.34 5.88
CA ILE A 159 6.84 -22.03 5.14
C ILE A 159 5.60 -21.15 4.95
N GLY A 160 5.61 -19.89 5.36
CA GLY A 160 4.47 -18.98 5.22
C GLY A 160 4.41 -17.92 6.32
N ILE A 161 3.23 -17.35 6.54
CA ILE A 161 2.91 -16.36 7.57
C ILE A 161 1.97 -16.99 8.59
N LYS A 162 2.38 -17.02 9.85
CA LYS A 162 1.59 -17.57 10.97
C LYS A 162 0.41 -16.65 11.28
N ASN A 163 0.66 -15.36 11.41
CA ASN A 163 -0.35 -14.35 11.69
C ASN A 163 0.10 -12.95 11.22
N VAL A 164 -0.85 -12.04 11.09
CA VAL A 164 -0.62 -10.62 10.83
C VAL A 164 -1.18 -9.83 12.00
N TYR A 165 -0.36 -8.96 12.59
CA TYR A 165 -0.74 -8.10 13.70
C TYR A 165 -0.80 -6.66 13.19
N PHE A 166 -1.78 -5.91 13.68
CA PHE A 166 -1.92 -4.48 13.42
C PHE A 166 -1.53 -3.72 14.68
N ASN A 167 -0.78 -2.63 14.53
CA ASN A 167 -0.32 -1.76 15.63
C ASN A 167 0.49 -2.50 16.73
N ARG A 168 1.37 -3.41 16.31
CA ARG A 168 2.29 -4.14 17.19
C ARG A 168 3.70 -3.55 17.16
#